data_AF-A0A965FFX2-F1
#
_entry.id   AF-A0A965FFX2-F1
#
_cell.length_a   1.000
_cell.length_b   1.000
_cell.length_c   1.000
_cell.angle_alpha   90.00
_cell.angle_beta   90.00
_cell.angle_gamma   90.00
#
_symmetry.space_group_name_H-M   'P 1'
#
loop_
_entity.id
_entity.type
_entity.pdbx_description
1 polymer ?
#
loop_
_entity_poly.entity_id
_entity_poly.type
_entity_poly.pdbx_seq_one_letter_code
_entity_poly.pdbx_strand_id
1 'polypeptide(L)' 'TLKYLLQEANVAPWLRERMPLIYLDDTLAVVPNVGVSCLMQAAEKEMGLVITWQA' A
#
# COMPACT_ATOMS: atom_id res chain seq x y z
N THR A 1 1.54 14.80 0.97
CA THR A 1 0.63 14.28 -0.09
C THR A 1 1.07 12.88 -0.49
N LEU A 2 0.15 12.02 -0.95
CA LEU A 2 0.39 10.61 -1.34
C LEU A 2 1.68 10.37 -2.16
N LYS A 3 2.05 11.36 -2.97
CA LYS A 3 3.26 11.39 -3.80
C LYS A 3 4.56 11.29 -2.98
N TYR A 4 4.62 11.93 -1.81
CA TYR A 4 5.79 11.85 -0.90
C TYR A 4 5.90 10.49 -0.24
N LEU A 5 4.77 9.92 0.20
CA LEU A 5 4.74 8.61 0.88
C LEU A 5 5.20 7.48 -0.05
N LEU A 6 4.80 7.57 -1.33
CA LEU A 6 5.34 6.70 -2.36
C LEU A 6 6.85 6.95 -2.54
N GLN A 7 7.31 8.19 -2.64
CA GLN A 7 8.74 8.51 -2.83
C GLN A 7 9.63 7.97 -1.70
N GLU A 8 9.17 7.94 -0.45
CA GLU A 8 9.94 7.45 0.70
C GLU A 8 10.09 5.92 0.75
N ALA A 9 9.22 5.15 0.08
CA ALA A 9 9.29 3.69 0.09
C ALA A 9 10.50 3.09 -0.65
N ASN A 10 11.37 3.94 -1.23
CA ASN A 10 12.59 3.56 -1.96
C ASN A 10 12.37 2.50 -3.08
N VAL A 11 11.13 2.40 -3.56
CA VAL A 11 10.73 1.49 -4.63
C VAL A 11 11.32 1.99 -5.94
N ALA A 12 12.04 1.12 -6.65
CA ALA A 12 12.61 1.46 -7.94
C ALA A 12 11.53 1.94 -8.93
N PRO A 13 11.81 2.95 -9.78
CA PRO A 13 10.80 3.55 -10.66
C PRO A 13 10.05 2.55 -11.54
N TRP A 14 10.76 1.58 -12.12
CA TRP A 14 10.18 0.52 -12.95
C TRP A 14 9.28 -0.45 -12.19
N LEU A 15 9.54 -0.63 -10.89
CA LEU A 15 8.69 -1.47 -10.05
C LEU A 15 7.41 -0.70 -9.69
N ARG A 16 7.50 0.60 -9.40
CA ARG A 16 6.33 1.45 -9.12
C ARG A 16 5.30 1.41 -10.25
N GLU A 17 5.73 1.43 -11.51
CA GLU A 17 4.80 1.38 -12.66
C GLU A 17 4.02 0.07 -12.79
N ARG A 18 4.55 -1.03 -12.23
CA ARG A 18 3.94 -2.36 -12.30
C ARG A 18 3.28 -2.78 -10.99
N MET A 19 3.42 -1.99 -9.93
CA MET A 19 2.88 -2.33 -8.63
C MET A 19 1.39 -2.00 -8.53
N PRO A 20 0.56 -2.93 -8.01
CA PRO A 20 -0.83 -2.67 -7.77
C PRO A 20 -0.99 -1.62 -6.67
N LEU A 21 -1.76 -0.58 -6.95
CA LEU A 21 -2.20 0.41 -5.97
C LEU A 21 -3.66 0.07 -5.62
N ILE A 22 -3.92 -0.33 -4.38
CA ILE A 22 -5.24 -0.75 -3.96
C ILE A 22 -5.92 0.42 -3.27
N TYR A 23 -7.03 0.86 -3.87
CA TYR A 23 -7.87 1.93 -3.35
C TYR A 23 -9.14 1.33 -2.73
N LEU A 24 -9.55 1.90 -1.61
CA LEU A 24 -10.88 1.72 -1.04
C LEU A 24 -11.59 3.07 -1.17
N ASP A 25 -12.62 3.09 -2.01
CA ASP A 25 -13.24 4.33 -2.50
C ASP A 25 -12.17 5.28 -3.09
N ASP A 26 -12.06 6.50 -2.56
CA ASP A 26 -11.08 7.51 -3.01
C ASP A 26 -9.77 7.48 -2.21
N THR A 27 -9.59 6.54 -1.29
CA THR A 27 -8.42 6.48 -0.40
C THR A 27 -7.50 5.32 -0.79
N LEU A 28 -6.19 5.58 -0.90
CA LEU A 28 -5.21 4.52 -1.07
C LEU A 28 -5.17 3.69 0.21
N ALA A 29 -5.68 2.46 0.13
CA ALA A 29 -5.78 1.56 1.27
C ALA A 29 -4.47 0.80 1.50
N VAL A 30 -3.88 0.22 0.45
CA VAL A 30 -2.65 -0.56 0.60
C VAL A 30 -1.81 -0.57 -0.67
N VAL A 31 -0.49 -0.59 -0.48
CA VAL A 31 0.51 -0.88 -1.50
C VAL A 31 1.20 -2.17 -1.09
N PRO A 32 0.92 -3.31 -1.75
CA PRO A 32 1.50 -4.59 -1.40
C PRO A 32 3.03 -4.53 -1.37
N ASN A 33 3.64 -5.18 -0.38
CA ASN A 33 5.09 -5.16 -0.10
C ASN A 33 5.70 -3.78 0.28
N VAL A 34 4.87 -2.75 0.49
CA VAL A 34 5.32 -1.41 0.91
C VAL A 34 4.66 -1.01 2.22
N GLY A 35 3.33 -1.06 2.28
CA GLY A 35 2.61 -0.67 3.49
C GLY A 35 1.10 -0.51 3.29
N VAL A 36 0.41 -0.40 4.42
CA VAL A 36 -1.03 -0.15 4.52
C VAL A 36 -1.27 1.27 5.05
N SER A 37 -2.37 1.90 4.64
CA SER A 37 -2.82 3.18 5.18
C SER A 37 -3.17 3.02 6.66
N CYS A 38 -2.76 3.99 7.49
CA CYS A 38 -3.08 4.01 8.92
C CYS A 38 -4.60 3.98 9.19
N LEU A 39 -5.42 4.47 8.25
CA LEU A 39 -6.88 4.45 8.35
C LEU A 39 -7.48 3.05 8.12
N MET A 40 -6.74 2.15 7.48
CA MET A 40 -7.18 0.80 7.09
C MET A 40 -6.31 -0.29 7.72
N GLN A 41 -5.40 0.09 8.61
CA GLN A 41 -4.58 -0.84 9.35
C GLN A 41 -5.43 -1.50 10.45
N ALA A 42 -5.61 -2.81 10.33
CA ALA A 42 -6.30 -3.59 11.36
C ALA A 42 -5.54 -3.52 12.68
N ALA A 43 -6.27 -3.36 13.79
CA ALA A 43 -5.69 -3.47 15.12
C ALA A 43 -5.28 -4.92 15.44
N GLU A 44 -4.47 -5.10 16.48
CA GLU A 44 -3.89 -6.41 16.87
C GLU A 44 -4.93 -7.53 17.11
N LYS A 45 -6.18 -7.16 17.40
CA LYS A 45 -7.29 -8.10 17.64
C LYS A 45 -8.43 -7.99 16.63
N GLU A 46 -8.22 -7.27 15.54
CA GLU A 46 -9.19 -7.17 14.46
C GLU A 46 -8.84 -8.12 13.33
N MET A 47 -9.86 -8.56 12.60
CA MET A 47 -9.67 -9.36 11.41
C MET A 47 -9.06 -8.49 10.31
N GLY A 48 -7.81 -8.73 9.98
CA GLY A 48 -7.10 -8.07 8.88
C GLY A 48 -6.95 -8.97 7.67
N LEU A 49 -6.65 -8.36 6.52
CA LEU A 49 -6.25 -9.04 5.30
C LEU A 49 -4.82 -8.65 4.94
N VAL A 50 -3.96 -9.63 4.69
CA VAL A 50 -2.61 -9.39 4.18
C VAL A 50 -2.63 -9.54 2.67
N ILE A 51 -2.41 -8.43 1.97
CA ILE A 51 -2.32 -8.45 0.51
C ILE A 51 -0.84 -8.47 0.10
N THR A 52 -0.45 -9.54 -0.59
CA THR A 52 0.89 -9.71 -1.15
C THR A 52 0.81 -9.66 -2.68
N TRP A 53 1.86 -9.11 -3.30
CA TRP A 53 2.01 -9.09 -4.75
C TRP A 53 3.29 -9.83 -5.13
N GLN A 54 3.18 -10.75 -6.10
CA GLN A 54 4.30 -11.46 -6.71
C GLN A 54 4.23 -11.20 -8.21
N ALA A 55 5.28 -10.61 -8.76
CA ALA A 55 5.40 -10.25 -10.16
C ALA A 55 6.05 -11.35 -11.00
#